data_AF-A0A0C2WG49-F1
#
_entry.id   AF-A0A0C2WG49-F1
#
_cell.length_a   1.000
_cell.length_b   1.000
_cell.length_c   1.000
_cell.angle_alpha   90.00
_cell.angle_beta   90.00
_cell.angle_gamma   90.00
#
_symmetry.space_group_name_H-M   'P 1'
#
loop_
_entity.id
_entity.type
_entity.pdbx_description
1 polymer ?
#
loop_
_entity_poly.entity_id
_entity_poly.type
_entity_poly.pdbx_seq_one_letter_code
_entity_poly.pdbx_strand_id
1 'polypeptide(L)' 'SKDDPEPLLIAEAIAAVYENNRTLRAAGLPPLKCKTFAGITMVGTASTFYKIPVTEGL' A
#
# COMPACT_ATOMS: atom_id res chain seq x y z
N SER A 1 1.28 -16.50 -9.94
CA SER A 1 2.60 -16.88 -10.52
C SER A 1 3.68 -16.11 -9.77
N LYS A 2 4.95 -16.53 -9.77
CA LYS A 2 6.04 -15.73 -9.14
C LYS A 2 6.25 -14.37 -9.80
N ASP A 3 5.73 -14.20 -11.01
CA ASP A 3 5.84 -12.98 -11.83
C ASP A 3 4.58 -12.10 -11.80
N ASP A 4 3.64 -12.36 -10.89
CA ASP A 4 2.47 -11.49 -10.74
C ASP A 4 2.86 -10.25 -9.91
N PRO A 5 2.84 -9.04 -10.50
CA PRO A 5 3.22 -7.81 -9.78
C PRO A 5 2.14 -7.30 -8.82
N GLU A 6 0.90 -7.77 -8.94
CA GLU A 6 -0.23 -7.24 -8.15
C GLU A 6 -0.07 -7.52 -6.64
N PRO A 7 0.27 -8.74 -6.17
CA PRO A 7 0.49 -9.00 -4.76
C PRO A 7 1.59 -8.14 -4.13
N LEU A 8 2.68 -7.89 -4.88
CA LEU A 8 3.78 -7.04 -4.40
C LEU A 8 3.32 -5.59 -4.24
N LEU A 9 2.62 -5.04 -5.23
CA LEU A 9 2.06 -3.69 -5.18
C LEU A 9 1.13 -3.50 -3.96
N ILE A 10 0.27 -4.48 -3.68
CA ILE A 10 -0.62 -4.43 -2.51
C ILE A 10 0.20 -4.50 -1.21
N ALA A 11 1.19 -5.38 -1.13
CA ALA A 11 2.05 -5.51 0.05
C ALA A 11 2.82 -4.21 0.34
N GLU A 12 3.33 -3.53 -0.68
CA GLU A 12 4.01 -2.24 -0.56
C GLU A 12 3.08 -1.14 -0.03
N ALA A 13 1.82 -1.10 -0.49
CA ALA A 13 0.82 -0.15 0.01
C ALA A 13 0.52 -0.37 1.51
N ILE A 14 0.42 -1.63 1.95
CA ILE A 14 0.23 -1.98 3.37
C ILE A 14 1.46 -1.59 4.19
N ALA A 15 2.66 -1.94 3.71
CA ALA A 15 3.92 -1.60 4.37
C ALA A 15 4.09 -0.08 4.52
N ALA A 16 3.67 0.70 3.53
CA ALA A 16 3.71 2.15 3.60
C ALA A 16 2.81 2.72 4.73
N VAL A 17 1.60 2.18 4.92
CA VAL A 17 0.74 2.58 6.05
C VAL A 17 1.36 2.17 7.38
N TYR A 18 1.88 0.95 7.46
CA TYR A 18 2.53 0.45 8.67
C TYR A 18 3.70 1.36 9.10
N GLU A 19 4.64 1.63 8.19
CA GLU A 19 5.82 2.43 8.50
C GLU A 19 5.44 3.89 8.81
N ASN A 20 4.50 4.47 8.06
CA ASN A 20 4.01 5.81 8.36
C ASN A 20 3.38 5.89 9.77
N ASN A 21 2.57 4.89 10.15
CA ASN A 21 1.98 4.83 11.49
C ASN A 21 3.03 4.61 12.58
N ARG A 22 4.09 3.83 12.29
CA ARG A 22 5.23 3.68 13.19
C ARG A 22 5.94 5.02 13.41
N THR A 23 6.18 5.81 12.35
CA THR A 23 6.75 7.16 12.47
C THR A 23 5.84 8.11 13.24
N LEU A 24 4.53 8.11 12.98
CA LEU A 24 3.56 8.95 13.70
C LEU A 24 3.55 8.63 15.20
N ARG A 25 3.54 7.34 15.56
CA ARG A 25 3.61 6.89 16.96
C ARG A 25 4.90 7.36 17.64
N ALA A 26 6.04 7.26 16.95
CA ALA A 26 7.32 7.76 17.46
C ALA A 26 7.32 9.29 17.68
N ALA A 27 6.55 10.03 16.88
CA ALA A 27 6.37 11.47 17.01
C ALA A 27 5.26 11.87 18.02
N GLY A 28 4.59 10.91 18.67
CA GLY A 28 3.45 11.18 19.56
C GLY A 28 2.17 11.63 18.85
N LEU A 29 2.11 11.44 17.53
CA LEU A 29 0.96 11.79 16.69
C LEU A 29 -0.01 10.61 16.54
N PRO A 30 -1.31 10.86 16.32
CA PRO A 30 -2.29 9.80 16.09
C PRO A 30 -2.00 9.05 14.78
N PRO A 31 -2.17 7.71 14.73
CA PRO A 31 -1.97 6.92 13.52
C PRO A 31 -3.07 7.16 12.48
N LEU A 32 -2.76 6.91 11.21
CA LEU A 32 -3.72 6.86 10.12
C LEU A 32 -4.58 5.59 10.22
N LYS A 33 -5.90 5.77 10.29
CA LYS A 33 -6.87 4.67 10.28
C LYS A 33 -7.15 4.10 8.88
N CYS A 34 -6.98 4.94 7.86
CA CYS A 34 -7.23 4.61 6.47
C CYS A 34 -6.35 5.48 5.56
N LYS A 35 -5.85 4.89 4.47
CA LYS A 35 -5.18 5.61 3.38
C LYS A 35 -5.49 4.91 2.06
N THR A 36 -5.85 5.69 1.05
CA THR A 36 -5.97 5.17 -0.33
C THR A 36 -4.71 5.51 -1.12
N PHE A 37 -4.14 4.51 -1.78
CA PHE A 37 -3.05 4.67 -2.73
C PHE A 37 -3.54 4.43 -4.15
N ALA A 38 -2.97 5.16 -5.10
CA ALA A 38 -3.02 4.80 -6.50
C ALA A 38 -1.82 3.90 -6.80
N GLY A 39 -2.07 2.76 -7.43
CA GLY A 39 -1.03 1.81 -7.82
C GLY A 39 -1.11 1.49 -9.30
N ILE A 40 0.00 1.04 -9.86
CA ILE A 40 0.08 0.58 -11.24
C ILE A 40 0.93 -0.68 -11.31
N THR A 41 0.50 -1.68 -12.07
CA THR A 41 1.37 -2.78 -12.47
C THR A 41 1.55 -2.78 -13.99
N MET A 42 2.72 -3.25 -14.41
CA MET A 42 3.08 -3.39 -15.82
C MET A 42 3.43 -4.84 -16.09
N VAL A 43 2.70 -5.49 -17.00
CA VAL A 43 3.01 -6.84 -17.49
C VAL A 43 3.20 -6.75 -19.00
N GLY A 44 4.46 -6.84 -19.46
CA GLY A 44 4.81 -6.49 -20.84
C GLY A 44 4.49 -5.02 -21.14
N THR A 45 3.64 -4.76 -22.12
CA THR A 45 3.14 -3.41 -22.46
C THR A 45 1.77 -3.10 -21.85
N ALA A 46 1.15 -4.06 -21.18
CA ALA A 46 -0.17 -3.88 -20.57
C ALA A 46 -0.03 -3.27 -19.18
N SER A 47 -0.80 -2.21 -18.91
CA SER A 47 -0.88 -1.55 -17.61
C SER A 47 -2.20 -1.84 -16.92
N THR A 48 -2.16 -2.16 -15.63
CA THR A 48 -3.35 -2.21 -14.78
C THR A 48 -3.24 -1.15 -13.69
N PHE A 49 -4.28 -0.35 -13.54
CA PHE A 49 -4.37 0.71 -12.53
C PHE A 49 -5.21 0.24 -11.34
N TYR A 50 -4.73 0.50 -10.13
CA TYR A 50 -5.37 0.08 -8.90
C TYR A 50 -5.69 1.29 -8.03
N LYS A 51 -6.86 1.22 -7.39
CA LYS A 51 -7.21 2.02 -6.23
C LYS A 51 -7.13 1.11 -5.02
N ILE A 52 -6.16 1.35 -4.14
CA ILE A 52 -5.81 0.46 -3.03
C ILE A 52 -6.20 1.14 -1.71
N PRO A 53 -7.41 0.88 -1.18
CA PRO A 53 -7.78 1.33 0.16
C PRO A 53 -7.14 0.42 1.21
N VAL A 54 -6.25 0.99 2.03
CA VAL A 54 -5.64 0.29 3.19
C VAL A 54 -6.26 0.85 4.46
N THR A 55 -6.70 -0.03 5.35
CA THR A 55 -7.25 0.33 6.67
C THR A 55 -6.48 -0.40 7.76
N GLU A 56 -6.50 0.10 8.99
CA GLU A 56 -5.75 -0.48 10.13
C GLU A 56 -6.19 -1.91 10.51
N GLY A 57 -7.34 -2.39 10.00
CA GLY A 57 -7.90 -3.72 10.28
C GLY A 57 -7.64 -4.79 9.22
N LEU A 58 -6.77 -4.50 8.24
CA LEU A 58 -6.40 -5.36 7.13
C LEU A 58 -4.91 -5.68 7.16
#